data_AF-A0A8H7I1G3-F1
#
_entry.id   AF-A0A8H7I1G3-F1
#
_cell.length_a   1.000
_cell.length_b   1.000
_cell.length_c   1.000
_cell.angle_alpha   90.00
_cell.angle_beta   90.00
_cell.angle_gamma   90.00
#
_symmetry.space_group_name_H-M   'P 1'
#
loop_
_entity.id
_entity.type
_entity.pdbx_description
1 polymer ?
#
loop_
_entity_poly.entity_id
_entity_poly.type
_entity_poly.pdbx_seq_one_letter_code
_entity_poly.pdbx_strand_id
1 'polypeptide(L)'
;MSRLPDDLFFDLVRADEIGTAHELEAAGYPLDEAASLDALKYRQSVAPNFFLGAYLPNPRTLIGFIVSTLSPSPTLTHHSMEVHEPEPKPSSVCIHSVCVASTYHRRGIALKLLQEYLERMEKIPDVARVILICKAPLKPLYTRAGFAEVGPSAVVHGQDPWFEMRKDFNRDQPSQAAILAALQSQSTRPKSGQRAYASFEDPFINLTYEDQSVRYNTFKLTCPRSQCGSLILLRGVGVWTPVQRTTTYPEIFDSPQSDFSVPLPEEPTGWWLVKPSPMQFENIGFSRAVGGDGGIKYLSCAECDLGPLGWCVERGPTEFWVNAGRVGYRTT
;
A
#
# COMPACT_ATOMS: atom_id res chain seq x y z
N MET A 1 13.54 -7.30 41.13
CA MET A 1 13.90 -7.11 39.71
C MET A 1 15.38 -6.78 39.65
N SER A 2 16.23 -7.62 39.08
CA SER A 2 17.65 -7.27 38.92
C SER A 2 17.77 -6.13 37.91
N ARG A 3 18.38 -5.03 38.33
CA ARG A 3 18.61 -3.83 37.52
C ARG A 3 19.54 -4.16 36.35
N LEU A 4 19.24 -3.62 35.17
CA LEU A 4 20.18 -3.64 34.04
C LEU A 4 21.47 -2.93 34.46
N PRO A 5 22.65 -3.31 33.93
CA PRO A 5 23.86 -2.52 34.15
C PRO A 5 23.60 -1.08 33.70
N ASP A 6 23.89 -0.09 34.57
CA ASP A 6 23.48 1.30 34.35
C ASP A 6 24.13 1.91 33.07
N ASP A 7 25.26 1.36 32.59
CA ASP A 7 25.98 1.86 31.42
C ASP A 7 26.01 0.87 30.23
N LEU A 8 25.06 -0.06 30.15
CA LEU A 8 24.94 -0.97 29.00
C LEU A 8 24.75 -0.18 27.69
N PHE A 9 25.56 -0.46 26.68
CA PHE A 9 25.40 0.12 25.34
C PHE A 9 25.43 -0.94 24.24
N PHE A 10 24.92 -0.58 23.06
CA PHE A 10 24.79 -1.46 21.90
C PHE A 10 25.57 -0.91 20.71
N ASP A 11 26.43 -1.74 20.13
CA ASP A 11 27.26 -1.35 18.99
C ASP A 11 27.52 -2.57 18.08
N LEU A 12 28.01 -2.33 16.87
CA LEU A 12 28.33 -3.41 15.95
C LEU A 12 29.49 -4.26 16.48
N VAL A 13 29.39 -5.58 16.31
CA VAL A 13 30.49 -6.50 16.65
C VAL A 13 31.57 -6.40 15.59
N ARG A 14 32.80 -6.12 16.04
CA ARG A 14 33.96 -5.95 15.16
C ARG A 14 34.58 -7.30 14.80
N ALA A 15 35.34 -7.32 13.70
CA ALA A 15 35.99 -8.54 13.21
C ALA A 15 36.96 -9.16 14.25
N ASP A 16 37.64 -8.31 15.02
CA ASP A 16 38.55 -8.70 16.10
C ASP A 16 37.83 -9.19 17.36
N GLU A 17 36.53 -8.90 17.51
CA GLU A 17 35.70 -9.35 18.64
C GLU A 17 35.02 -10.72 18.38
N ILE A 18 35.18 -11.31 17.19
CA ILE A 18 34.54 -12.59 16.82
C ILE A 18 35.06 -13.77 17.66
N GLY A 19 36.31 -13.72 18.11
CA GLY A 19 36.82 -14.72 19.06
C GLY A 19 36.01 -14.74 20.35
N THR A 20 35.74 -13.57 20.94
CA THR A 20 34.91 -13.43 22.14
C THR A 20 33.45 -13.81 21.88
N ALA A 21 32.89 -13.48 20.71
CA ALA A 21 31.55 -13.93 20.34
C ALA A 21 31.46 -15.46 20.26
N HIS A 22 32.47 -16.12 19.68
CA HIS A 22 32.52 -17.58 19.61
C HIS A 22 32.60 -18.23 21.00
N GLU A 23 33.39 -17.68 21.92
CA GLU A 23 33.44 -18.16 23.31
C GLU A 23 32.08 -18.05 24.01
N LEU A 24 31.37 -16.94 23.81
CA LEU A 24 30.01 -16.75 24.33
C LEU A 24 29.01 -17.74 23.71
N GLU A 25 29.15 -18.06 22.42
CA GLU A 25 28.31 -19.04 21.74
C GLU A 25 28.55 -20.46 22.24
N ALA A 26 29.81 -20.87 22.32
CA ALA A 26 30.22 -22.18 22.81
C ALA A 26 29.82 -22.42 24.28
N ALA A 27 29.75 -21.35 25.08
CA ALA A 27 29.25 -21.42 26.45
C ALA A 27 27.72 -21.46 26.55
N GLY A 28 27.00 -21.01 25.51
CA GLY A 28 25.55 -20.87 25.48
C GLY A 28 24.79 -22.01 24.79
N TYR A 29 25.44 -22.75 23.90
CA TYR A 29 24.84 -23.80 23.07
C TYR A 29 25.53 -25.16 23.28
N PRO A 30 24.79 -26.29 23.09
CA PRO A 30 25.40 -27.60 22.90
C PRO A 30 26.40 -27.61 21.73
N LEU A 31 27.41 -28.49 21.80
CA LEU A 31 28.47 -28.60 20.80
C LEU A 31 27.97 -28.86 19.37
N ASP A 32 26.84 -29.55 19.22
CA ASP A 32 26.19 -29.87 17.95
C ASP A 32 25.28 -28.77 17.39
N GLU A 33 24.97 -27.75 18.20
CA GLU A 33 24.10 -26.63 17.82
C GLU A 33 24.86 -25.30 17.69
N ALA A 34 26.03 -25.16 18.33
CA ALA A 34 26.84 -23.95 18.29
C ALA A 34 27.44 -23.68 16.91
N ALA A 35 27.48 -22.41 16.47
CA ALA A 35 28.19 -22.05 15.25
C ALA A 35 29.71 -22.25 15.42
N SER A 36 30.36 -22.77 14.37
CA SER A 36 31.82 -22.84 14.32
C SER A 36 32.41 -21.43 14.24
N LEU A 37 33.66 -21.27 14.70
CA LEU A 37 34.39 -20.01 14.59
C LEU A 37 34.48 -19.54 13.13
N ASP A 38 34.66 -20.47 12.19
CA ASP A 38 34.74 -20.17 10.76
C ASP A 38 33.41 -19.68 10.20
N ALA A 39 32.28 -20.25 10.65
CA ALA A 39 30.95 -19.76 10.27
C ALA A 39 30.72 -18.32 10.79
N LEU A 40 31.11 -18.02 12.03
CA LEU A 40 31.01 -16.67 12.58
C LEU A 40 31.90 -15.67 11.84
N LYS A 41 33.15 -16.04 11.53
CA LYS A 41 34.06 -15.21 10.72
C LYS A 41 33.52 -14.95 9.33
N TYR A 42 33.00 -15.98 8.66
CA TYR A 42 32.37 -15.84 7.35
C TYR A 42 31.17 -14.90 7.41
N ARG A 43 30.23 -15.12 8.33
CA ARG A 43 29.04 -14.27 8.47
C ARG A 43 29.42 -12.82 8.79
N GLN A 44 30.44 -12.59 9.62
CA GLN A 44 30.91 -11.25 9.94
C GLN A 44 31.51 -10.55 8.72
N SER A 45 32.24 -11.27 7.87
CA SER A 45 32.89 -10.68 6.69
C SER A 45 31.89 -10.30 5.60
N VAL A 46 30.81 -11.08 5.45
CA VAL A 46 29.77 -10.81 4.43
C VAL A 46 28.63 -9.93 4.92
N ALA A 47 28.32 -9.93 6.23
CA ALA A 47 27.19 -9.22 6.81
C ALA A 47 27.54 -8.43 8.09
N PRO A 48 28.61 -7.61 8.11
CA PRO A 48 29.07 -6.96 9.35
C PRO A 48 28.04 -6.01 9.98
N ASN A 49 27.20 -5.38 9.16
CA ASN A 49 26.15 -4.44 9.63
C ASN A 49 24.98 -5.14 10.35
N PHE A 50 24.95 -6.47 10.32
CA PHE A 50 23.91 -7.30 10.91
C PHE A 50 24.36 -7.99 12.21
N PHE A 51 25.55 -7.64 12.69
CA PHE A 51 26.12 -8.13 13.93
C PHE A 51 26.00 -7.07 15.01
N LEU A 52 25.17 -7.31 16.02
CA LEU A 52 24.97 -6.36 17.11
C LEU A 52 25.45 -6.96 18.43
N GLY A 53 26.30 -6.23 19.15
CA GLY A 53 26.79 -6.58 20.47
C GLY A 53 26.15 -5.73 21.57
N ALA A 54 26.02 -6.32 22.75
CA ALA A 54 25.74 -5.66 24.02
C ALA A 54 27.04 -5.54 24.81
N TYR A 55 27.38 -4.34 25.27
CA TYR A 55 28.68 -4.04 25.86
C TYR A 55 28.57 -3.38 27.23
N LEU A 56 29.53 -3.72 28.10
CA LEU A 56 29.87 -2.89 29.26
C LEU A 56 30.99 -1.93 28.89
N PRO A 57 30.99 -0.69 29.40
CA PRO A 57 32.06 0.26 29.17
C PRO A 57 33.25 0.03 30.11
N ASN A 58 34.42 0.55 29.72
CA ASN A 58 35.60 0.70 30.57
C ASN A 58 36.09 -0.58 31.28
N PRO A 59 36.67 -1.56 30.57
CA PRO A 59 36.91 -1.60 29.13
C PRO A 59 35.67 -2.06 28.34
N ARG A 60 35.61 -1.74 27.04
CA ARG A 60 34.58 -2.25 26.13
C ARG A 60 34.57 -3.77 26.17
N THR A 61 33.56 -4.34 26.82
CA THR A 61 33.47 -5.79 27.05
C THR A 61 32.19 -6.32 26.43
N LEU A 62 32.31 -7.23 25.46
CA LEU A 62 31.17 -7.90 24.85
C LEU A 62 30.55 -8.88 25.85
N ILE A 63 29.27 -8.68 26.20
CA ILE A 63 28.53 -9.54 27.15
C ILE A 63 27.33 -10.25 26.53
N GLY A 64 27.04 -9.97 25.27
CA GLY A 64 26.02 -10.66 24.49
C GLY A 64 26.01 -10.14 23.05
N PHE A 65 25.46 -10.92 22.13
CA PHE A 65 25.46 -10.56 20.72
C PHE A 65 24.30 -11.20 19.95
N ILE A 66 24.01 -10.63 18.78
CA ILE A 66 23.13 -11.16 17.74
C ILE A 66 23.92 -11.24 16.44
N VAL A 67 23.81 -12.38 15.76
CA VAL A 67 24.34 -12.57 14.40
C VAL A 67 23.21 -12.93 13.46
N SER A 68 23.20 -12.31 12.27
CA SER A 68 22.25 -12.66 11.21
C SER A 68 22.85 -12.51 9.81
N THR A 69 22.19 -13.10 8.83
CA THR A 69 22.44 -12.85 7.40
C THR A 69 21.14 -12.42 6.70
N LEU A 70 21.22 -12.17 5.40
CA LEU A 70 20.08 -11.82 4.56
C LEU A 70 19.68 -13.02 3.72
N SER A 71 18.38 -13.16 3.49
CA SER A 71 17.82 -14.13 2.55
C SER A 71 16.59 -13.54 1.83
N PRO A 72 16.36 -13.88 0.54
CA PRO A 72 15.11 -13.57 -0.14
C PRO A 72 13.94 -14.43 0.37
N SER A 73 14.21 -15.54 1.05
CA SER A 73 13.20 -16.48 1.52
C SER A 73 12.28 -15.86 2.58
N PRO A 74 10.95 -16.08 2.51
CA PRO A 74 10.01 -15.59 3.52
C PRO A 74 10.03 -16.36 4.85
N THR A 75 10.76 -17.46 4.93
CA THR A 75 10.89 -18.43 6.05
C THR A 75 12.33 -18.93 6.14
N LEU A 76 12.75 -19.45 7.30
CA LEU A 76 14.06 -20.06 7.48
C LEU A 76 14.16 -21.42 6.78
N THR A 77 15.23 -21.58 6.00
CA THR A 77 15.61 -22.81 5.30
C THR A 77 17.05 -23.18 5.66
N HIS A 78 17.45 -24.44 5.44
CA HIS A 78 18.84 -24.85 5.62
C HIS A 78 19.81 -23.98 4.80
N HIS A 79 19.43 -23.62 3.57
CA HIS A 79 20.21 -22.71 2.73
C HIS A 79 20.42 -21.33 3.38
N SER A 80 19.34 -20.73 3.91
CA SER A 80 19.42 -19.42 4.58
C SER A 80 20.23 -19.43 5.88
N MET A 81 20.45 -20.61 6.49
CA MET A 81 21.30 -20.77 7.68
C MET A 81 22.80 -20.79 7.34
N GLU A 82 23.14 -21.05 6.07
CA GLU A 82 24.51 -21.21 5.58
C GLU A 82 24.97 -20.01 4.74
N VAL A 83 24.10 -19.46 3.90
CA VAL A 83 24.47 -18.49 2.86
C VAL A 83 23.90 -17.10 3.16
N HIS A 84 24.69 -16.07 2.85
CA HIS A 84 24.25 -14.68 2.83
C HIS A 84 23.85 -14.27 1.40
N GLU A 85 22.60 -13.89 1.19
CA GLU A 85 22.05 -13.54 -0.12
C GLU A 85 21.52 -12.09 -0.13
N PRO A 86 22.35 -11.09 -0.52
CA PRO A 86 21.97 -9.68 -0.54
C PRO A 86 21.27 -9.24 -1.84
N GLU A 87 21.15 -10.11 -2.84
CA GLU A 87 20.54 -9.83 -4.14
C GLU A 87 19.47 -10.87 -4.51
N PRO A 88 18.47 -10.54 -5.35
CA PRO A 88 18.24 -9.25 -6.02
C PRO A 88 17.57 -8.18 -5.15
N LYS A 89 17.07 -8.55 -3.96
CA LYS A 89 16.64 -7.68 -2.83
C LYS A 89 16.09 -8.58 -1.72
N PRO A 90 16.87 -8.87 -0.66
CA PRO A 90 16.40 -9.75 0.41
C PRO A 90 15.33 -9.07 1.22
N SER A 91 14.26 -9.80 1.50
CA SER A 91 13.17 -9.30 2.33
C SER A 91 13.34 -9.70 3.80
N SER A 92 14.21 -10.68 4.08
CA SER A 92 14.33 -11.32 5.39
C SER A 92 15.74 -11.18 5.98
N VAL A 93 15.79 -10.81 7.25
CA VAL A 93 16.97 -10.92 8.10
C VAL A 93 16.85 -12.20 8.94
N CYS A 94 17.79 -13.12 8.75
CA CYS A 94 17.81 -14.44 9.36
C CYS A 94 18.78 -14.46 10.55
N ILE A 95 18.26 -14.42 11.78
CA ILE A 95 19.09 -14.50 12.99
C ILE A 95 19.56 -15.93 13.20
N HIS A 96 20.89 -16.09 13.29
CA HIS A 96 21.56 -17.37 13.53
C HIS A 96 21.79 -17.61 15.02
N SER A 97 22.23 -16.59 15.75
CA SER A 97 22.66 -16.73 17.14
C SER A 97 22.21 -15.53 17.97
N VAL A 98 21.72 -15.80 19.19
CA VAL A 98 21.41 -14.79 20.21
C VAL A 98 21.99 -15.25 21.53
N CYS A 99 23.14 -14.69 21.90
CA CYS A 99 23.90 -15.12 23.07
C CYS A 99 24.00 -14.01 24.10
N VAL A 100 23.95 -14.37 25.38
CA VAL A 100 24.29 -13.48 26.50
C VAL A 100 25.11 -14.31 27.48
N ALA A 101 26.18 -13.75 28.03
CA ALA A 101 26.98 -14.41 29.06
C ALA A 101 26.11 -14.84 30.24
N SER A 102 26.31 -16.07 30.71
CA SER A 102 25.49 -16.71 31.76
C SER A 102 25.44 -15.91 33.06
N THR A 103 26.54 -15.24 33.42
CA THR A 103 26.66 -14.34 34.59
C THR A 103 25.69 -13.15 34.54
N TYR A 104 25.22 -12.78 33.35
CA TYR A 104 24.31 -11.67 33.10
C TYR A 104 22.88 -12.11 32.72
N HIS A 105 22.58 -13.41 32.78
CA HIS A 105 21.23 -13.92 32.54
C HIS A 105 20.23 -13.37 33.55
N ARG A 106 18.94 -13.40 33.17
CA ARG A 106 17.81 -12.92 34.00
C ARG A 106 17.84 -11.43 34.36
N ARG A 107 18.77 -10.65 33.80
CA ARG A 107 18.86 -9.18 33.97
C ARG A 107 18.15 -8.36 32.89
N GLY A 108 17.49 -9.02 31.94
CA GLY A 108 16.77 -8.36 30.83
C GLY A 108 17.63 -7.94 29.64
N ILE A 109 18.92 -8.29 29.63
CA ILE A 109 19.87 -7.89 28.57
C ILE A 109 19.46 -8.46 27.21
N ALA A 110 19.13 -9.75 27.12
CA ALA A 110 18.70 -10.37 25.86
C ALA A 110 17.47 -9.66 25.25
N LEU A 111 16.51 -9.28 26.10
CA LEU A 111 15.32 -8.55 25.66
C LEU A 111 15.69 -7.17 25.10
N LYS A 112 16.52 -6.41 25.81
CA LYS A 112 16.96 -5.08 25.34
C LYS A 112 17.79 -5.17 24.06
N LEU A 113 18.67 -6.16 23.96
CA LEU A 113 19.47 -6.41 22.77
C LEU A 113 18.58 -6.74 21.55
N LEU A 114 17.57 -7.60 21.73
CA LEU A 114 16.59 -7.90 20.66
C LEU A 114 15.75 -6.68 20.26
N GLN A 115 15.31 -5.87 21.23
CA GLN A 115 14.54 -4.64 20.95
C GLN A 115 15.35 -3.63 20.14
N GLU A 116 16.58 -3.32 20.60
CA GLU A 116 17.50 -2.45 19.88
C GLU A 116 17.79 -2.99 18.47
N TYR A 117 17.98 -4.30 18.34
CA TYR A 117 18.22 -4.95 17.06
C TYR A 117 17.05 -4.76 16.10
N LEU A 118 15.82 -5.02 16.55
CA LEU A 118 14.62 -4.83 15.74
C LEU A 118 14.43 -3.36 15.33
N GLU A 119 14.68 -2.41 16.24
CA GLU A 119 14.60 -0.97 15.93
C GLU A 119 15.62 -0.55 14.86
N ARG A 120 16.82 -1.17 14.84
CA ARG A 120 17.80 -0.95 13.76
C ARG A 120 17.35 -1.57 12.44
N MET A 121 16.84 -2.80 12.48
CA MET A 121 16.36 -3.50 11.27
C MET A 121 15.16 -2.80 10.64
N GLU A 122 14.25 -2.24 11.44
CA GLU A 122 13.09 -1.48 10.95
C GLU A 122 13.49 -0.22 10.17
N LYS A 123 14.68 0.33 10.41
CA LYS A 123 15.19 1.51 9.68
C LYS A 123 15.78 1.16 8.31
N ILE A 124 16.00 -0.11 8.00
CA ILE A 124 16.56 -0.56 6.72
C ILE A 124 15.42 -0.75 5.71
N PRO A 125 15.31 0.07 4.64
CA PRO A 125 14.12 0.09 3.78
C PRO A 125 13.75 -1.25 3.13
N ASP A 126 14.75 -2.04 2.71
CA ASP A 126 14.52 -3.30 2.01
C ASP A 126 14.25 -4.48 2.95
N VAL A 127 14.43 -4.32 4.27
CA VAL A 127 14.11 -5.37 5.24
C VAL A 127 12.61 -5.33 5.53
N ALA A 128 11.90 -6.36 5.07
CA ALA A 128 10.48 -6.57 5.33
C ALA A 128 10.24 -7.31 6.65
N ARG A 129 11.16 -8.17 7.07
CA ARG A 129 11.00 -9.01 8.27
C ARG A 129 12.33 -9.45 8.89
N VAL A 130 12.25 -9.85 10.16
CA VAL A 130 13.30 -10.56 10.90
C VAL A 130 12.77 -11.91 11.33
N ILE A 131 13.54 -12.98 11.10
CA ILE A 131 13.15 -14.37 11.35
C ILE A 131 14.23 -15.06 12.18
N LEU A 132 13.82 -15.89 13.13
CA LEU A 132 14.68 -16.75 13.93
C LEU A 132 13.99 -18.07 14.25
N ILE A 133 14.75 -19.07 14.67
CA ILE A 133 14.22 -20.27 15.29
C ILE A 133 14.59 -20.32 16.77
N CYS A 134 13.70 -20.86 17.60
CA CYS A 134 13.96 -21.06 19.02
C CYS A 134 13.35 -22.36 19.57
N LYS A 135 13.88 -22.85 20.68
CA LYS A 135 13.24 -23.92 21.47
C LYS A 135 12.02 -23.38 22.22
N ALA A 136 11.04 -24.24 22.48
CA ALA A 136 9.77 -23.84 23.11
C ALA A 136 9.89 -22.97 24.39
N PRO A 137 10.83 -23.22 25.33
CA PRO A 137 10.97 -22.40 26.53
C PRO A 137 11.40 -20.95 26.27
N LEU A 138 11.98 -20.65 25.11
CA LEU A 138 12.47 -19.31 24.74
C LEU A 138 11.40 -18.46 24.04
N LYS A 139 10.29 -19.05 23.57
CA LYS A 139 9.19 -18.31 22.93
C LYS A 139 8.75 -17.06 23.71
N PRO A 140 8.56 -17.10 25.04
CA PRO A 140 8.14 -15.92 25.79
C PRO A 140 9.12 -14.75 25.74
N LEU A 141 10.44 -15.02 25.61
CA LEU A 141 11.44 -13.96 25.44
C LEU A 141 11.23 -13.25 24.10
N TYR A 142 11.13 -14.01 23.02
CA TYR A 142 10.97 -13.46 21.67
C TYR A 142 9.62 -12.78 21.48
N THR A 143 8.53 -13.32 22.04
CA THR A 143 7.23 -12.63 22.05
C THR A 143 7.31 -11.28 22.74
N ARG A 144 7.98 -11.19 23.89
CA ARG A 144 8.18 -9.91 24.59
C ARG A 144 9.08 -8.93 23.83
N ALA A 145 10.00 -9.42 23.01
CA ALA A 145 10.81 -8.59 22.13
C ALA A 145 10.02 -8.06 20.92
N GLY A 146 8.90 -8.70 20.57
CA GLY A 146 7.99 -8.27 19.51
C GLY A 146 7.80 -9.28 18.37
N PHE A 147 8.35 -10.49 18.48
CA PHE A 147 8.16 -11.55 17.50
C PHE A 147 6.81 -12.25 17.67
N ALA A 148 6.19 -12.65 16.57
CA ALA A 148 5.06 -13.57 16.53
C ALA A 148 5.56 -15.00 16.29
N GLU A 149 4.91 -15.99 16.90
CA GLU A 149 5.15 -17.40 16.58
C GLU A 149 4.52 -17.73 15.22
N VAL A 150 5.29 -18.36 14.33
CA VAL A 150 4.80 -18.87 13.04
C VAL A 150 4.39 -20.33 13.17
N GLY A 151 5.22 -21.15 13.82
CA GLY A 151 4.96 -22.58 14.02
C GLY A 151 6.24 -23.42 14.07
N PRO A 152 6.16 -24.75 13.93
CA PRO A 152 7.32 -25.62 13.83
C PRO A 152 8.21 -25.24 12.63
N SER A 153 9.52 -25.21 12.84
CA SER A 153 10.51 -24.93 11.80
C SER A 153 10.77 -26.17 10.94
N ALA A 154 10.95 -25.97 9.64
CA ALA A 154 11.46 -27.02 8.73
C ALA A 154 12.97 -27.27 8.92
N VAL A 155 13.70 -26.29 9.44
CA VAL A 155 15.12 -26.42 9.80
C VAL A 155 15.23 -27.14 11.14
N VAL A 156 15.93 -28.27 11.12
CA VAL A 156 16.22 -29.09 12.32
C VAL A 156 17.71 -28.99 12.64
N HIS A 157 18.01 -28.61 13.88
CA HIS A 157 19.34 -28.69 14.48
C HIS A 157 19.24 -29.45 15.81
N GLY A 158 20.01 -30.52 15.99
CA GLY A 158 19.91 -31.37 17.18
C GLY A 158 18.63 -32.21 17.25
N GLN A 159 18.29 -32.69 18.46
CA GLN A 159 17.21 -33.67 18.67
C GLN A 159 15.84 -33.04 18.96
N ASP A 160 15.81 -31.84 19.55
CA ASP A 160 14.55 -31.19 19.94
C ASP A 160 13.96 -30.30 18.83
N PRO A 161 12.63 -30.22 18.69
CA PRO A 161 11.97 -29.41 17.69
C PRO A 161 12.21 -27.91 17.92
N TRP A 162 12.45 -27.22 16.80
CA TRP A 162 12.58 -25.76 16.76
C TRP A 162 11.30 -25.12 16.25
N PHE A 163 11.02 -23.90 16.73
CA PHE A 163 9.87 -23.11 16.33
C PHE A 163 10.33 -21.82 15.68
N GLU A 164 9.77 -21.50 14.52
CA GLU A 164 10.03 -20.25 13.82
C GLU A 164 9.27 -19.10 14.49
N MET A 165 9.99 -18.01 14.74
CA MET A 165 9.48 -16.75 15.25
C MET A 165 9.78 -15.65 14.22
N ARG A 166 8.81 -14.77 13.96
CA ARG A 166 8.93 -13.72 12.94
C ARG A 166 8.47 -12.36 13.45
N LYS A 167 9.20 -11.31 13.10
CA LYS A 167 8.77 -9.91 13.21
C LYS A 167 8.63 -9.34 11.79
N ASP A 168 7.41 -8.99 11.40
CA ASP A 168 7.15 -8.25 10.17
C ASP A 168 7.23 -6.73 10.45
N PHE A 169 7.87 -5.99 9.54
CA PHE A 169 7.84 -4.54 9.52
C PHE A 169 6.75 -4.06 8.56
N ASN A 170 5.93 -3.11 8.99
CA ASN A 170 4.83 -2.61 8.17
C ASN A 170 5.38 -1.72 7.04
N ARG A 171 5.79 -2.35 5.93
CA ARG A 171 6.23 -1.67 4.71
C ARG A 171 5.07 -1.36 3.76
N ASP A 172 3.87 -1.86 4.06
CA ASP A 172 2.66 -1.74 3.23
C ASP A 172 1.84 -0.47 3.52
N GLN A 173 2.25 0.38 4.46
CA GLN A 173 1.66 1.72 4.62
C GLN A 173 2.55 2.78 3.96
N PRO A 174 2.08 3.42 2.87
CA PRO A 174 2.79 4.57 2.33
C PRO A 174 2.89 5.65 3.41
N SER A 175 4.09 6.23 3.57
CA SER A 175 4.32 7.26 4.59
C SER A 175 3.37 8.44 4.40
N GLN A 176 3.05 9.17 5.47
CA GLN A 176 2.21 10.37 5.39
C GLN A 176 2.75 11.37 4.36
N ALA A 177 4.08 11.47 4.21
CA ALA A 177 4.74 12.28 3.20
C ALA A 177 4.53 11.73 1.77
N ALA A 178 4.58 10.41 1.58
CA ALA A 178 4.30 9.77 0.29
C ALA A 178 2.82 9.88 -0.09
N ILE A 179 1.90 9.73 0.87
CA ILE A 179 0.46 9.98 0.68
C ILE A 179 0.23 11.45 0.31
N LEU A 180 0.83 12.38 1.05
CA LEU A 180 0.69 13.81 0.78
C LEU A 180 1.28 14.18 -0.58
N ALA A 181 2.43 13.63 -0.97
CA ALA A 181 3.03 13.82 -2.28
C ALA A 181 2.19 13.18 -3.40
N ALA A 182 1.56 12.04 -3.16
CA ALA A 182 0.65 11.40 -4.12
C ALA A 182 -0.64 12.22 -4.30
N LEU A 183 -1.22 12.72 -3.21
CA LEU A 183 -2.39 13.60 -3.25
C LEU A 183 -2.05 14.95 -3.91
N GLN A 184 -0.90 15.52 -3.61
CA GLN A 184 -0.42 16.76 -4.24
C GLN A 184 -0.11 16.56 -5.73
N SER A 185 0.50 15.43 -6.12
CA SER A 185 0.81 15.14 -7.53
C SER A 185 -0.44 14.83 -8.37
N GLN A 186 -1.51 14.30 -7.75
CA GLN A 186 -2.83 14.25 -8.39
C GLN A 186 -3.41 15.66 -8.62
N SER A 187 -3.17 16.60 -7.72
CA SER A 187 -3.61 18.00 -7.86
C SER A 187 -2.80 18.81 -8.88
N THR A 188 -1.55 18.41 -9.19
CA THR A 188 -0.67 19.13 -10.14
C THR A 188 -0.59 18.47 -11.52
N ARG A 189 -1.35 17.39 -11.76
CA ARG A 189 -1.33 16.72 -13.06
C ARG A 189 -1.88 17.69 -14.13
N PRO A 190 -1.13 17.97 -15.22
CA PRO A 190 -1.67 18.79 -16.30
C PRO A 190 -2.97 18.17 -16.79
N LYS A 191 -4.04 18.98 -16.84
CA LYS A 191 -5.37 18.54 -17.25
C LYS A 191 -5.28 17.98 -18.68
N SER A 192 -5.59 16.69 -18.83
CA SER A 192 -5.82 16.05 -20.12
C SER A 192 -6.72 16.95 -20.99
N GLY A 193 -6.40 17.08 -22.28
CA GLY A 193 -7.24 17.83 -23.22
C GLY A 193 -8.68 17.30 -23.20
N GLN A 194 -9.60 18.16 -22.79
CA GLN A 194 -11.03 17.91 -22.93
C GLN A 194 -11.59 18.81 -24.03
N ARG A 195 -12.47 18.25 -24.84
CA ARG A 195 -13.18 18.95 -25.92
C ARG A 195 -14.64 19.14 -25.55
N ALA A 196 -15.22 20.27 -25.96
CA ALA A 196 -16.65 20.52 -25.82
C ALA A 196 -17.44 19.83 -26.95
N TYR A 197 -18.72 19.55 -26.72
CA TYR A 197 -19.63 18.96 -27.72
C TYR A 197 -19.61 19.70 -29.06
N ALA A 198 -19.68 21.04 -29.02
CA ALA A 198 -19.68 21.89 -30.22
C ALA A 198 -18.37 21.89 -31.02
N SER A 199 -17.28 21.29 -30.49
CA SER A 199 -16.01 21.21 -31.20
C SER A 199 -15.91 20.01 -32.16
N PHE A 200 -16.93 19.13 -32.19
CA PHE A 200 -16.97 17.98 -33.08
C PHE A 200 -17.82 18.31 -34.31
N GLU A 201 -17.32 17.97 -35.50
CA GLU A 201 -17.99 18.27 -36.78
C GLU A 201 -19.29 17.48 -36.94
N ASP A 202 -19.27 16.20 -36.59
CA ASP A 202 -20.45 15.34 -36.53
C ASP A 202 -20.48 14.64 -35.17
N PRO A 203 -21.14 15.23 -34.15
CA PRO A 203 -21.20 14.64 -32.82
C PRO A 203 -21.82 13.25 -32.79
N PHE A 204 -22.78 12.95 -33.68
CA PHE A 204 -23.43 11.65 -33.75
C PHE A 204 -22.42 10.56 -34.15
N ILE A 205 -21.55 10.85 -35.12
CA ILE A 205 -20.51 9.91 -35.57
C ILE A 205 -19.29 9.96 -34.66
N ASN A 206 -18.79 11.15 -34.30
CA ASN A 206 -17.51 11.31 -33.63
C ASN A 206 -17.55 10.93 -32.15
N LEU A 207 -18.70 11.10 -31.49
CA LEU A 207 -18.82 10.80 -30.06
C LEU A 207 -19.24 9.37 -29.78
N THR A 208 -19.65 8.61 -30.80
CA THR A 208 -20.18 7.26 -30.63
C THR A 208 -19.32 6.19 -31.32
N TYR A 209 -19.36 4.98 -30.81
CA TYR A 209 -18.96 3.78 -31.53
C TYR A 209 -20.10 2.77 -31.44
N GLU A 210 -20.24 1.93 -32.46
CA GLU A 210 -21.33 0.97 -32.55
C GLU A 210 -20.85 -0.43 -32.15
N ASP A 211 -21.60 -1.09 -31.28
CA ASP A 211 -21.44 -2.48 -30.90
C ASP A 211 -22.83 -3.13 -30.77
N GLN A 212 -23.05 -4.24 -31.48
CA GLN A 212 -24.34 -4.95 -31.52
C GLN A 212 -25.55 -4.03 -31.81
N SER A 213 -25.41 -3.11 -32.77
CA SER A 213 -26.44 -2.12 -33.15
C SER A 213 -26.80 -1.12 -32.04
N VAL A 214 -26.04 -1.08 -30.94
CA VAL A 214 -26.13 -0.08 -29.89
C VAL A 214 -24.94 0.87 -30.01
N ARG A 215 -25.19 2.17 -29.88
CA ARG A 215 -24.15 3.19 -29.93
C ARG A 215 -23.75 3.62 -28.54
N TYR A 216 -22.45 3.55 -28.24
CA TYR A 216 -21.88 3.89 -26.94
C TYR A 216 -20.96 5.10 -27.03
N ASN A 217 -20.74 5.80 -25.92
CA ASN A 217 -19.80 6.91 -25.86
C ASN A 217 -18.35 6.44 -26.13
N THR A 218 -17.73 7.03 -27.15
CA THR A 218 -16.33 6.78 -27.53
C THR A 218 -15.34 7.34 -26.51
N PHE A 219 -15.66 8.48 -25.91
CA PHE A 219 -14.78 9.17 -24.97
C PHE A 219 -15.28 9.06 -23.53
N LYS A 220 -14.35 9.17 -22.59
CA LYS A 220 -14.68 9.42 -21.18
C LYS A 220 -15.36 10.79 -21.06
N LEU A 221 -16.48 10.84 -20.34
CA LEU A 221 -17.21 12.08 -20.08
C LEU A 221 -16.66 12.75 -18.82
N THR A 222 -16.37 14.04 -18.88
CA THR A 222 -15.82 14.84 -17.78
C THR A 222 -16.73 16.00 -17.42
N CYS A 223 -16.52 16.58 -16.23
CA CYS A 223 -17.14 17.85 -15.88
C CYS A 223 -16.67 18.95 -16.87
N PRO A 224 -17.58 19.69 -17.52
CA PRO A 224 -17.21 20.64 -18.56
C PRO A 224 -16.62 21.96 -18.04
N ARG A 225 -16.67 22.21 -16.72
CA ARG A 225 -16.00 23.37 -16.11
C ARG A 225 -14.49 23.23 -16.27
N SER A 226 -13.84 24.19 -16.95
CA SER A 226 -12.40 24.19 -17.25
C SER A 226 -11.51 24.00 -16.00
N GLN A 227 -11.98 24.47 -14.85
CA GLN A 227 -11.28 24.34 -13.57
C GLN A 227 -11.48 22.98 -12.88
N CYS A 228 -12.48 22.19 -13.26
CA CYS A 228 -12.80 20.88 -12.69
C CYS A 228 -12.32 19.73 -13.61
N GLY A 229 -11.69 18.71 -13.02
CA GLY A 229 -11.18 17.53 -13.74
C GLY A 229 -12.02 16.27 -13.57
N SER A 230 -13.14 16.38 -12.84
CA SER A 230 -14.02 15.28 -12.44
C SER A 230 -14.38 14.40 -13.61
N LEU A 231 -14.10 13.11 -13.49
CA LEU A 231 -14.60 12.10 -14.41
C LEU A 231 -16.06 11.81 -14.06
N ILE A 232 -16.94 11.88 -15.05
CA ILE A 232 -18.38 11.63 -14.87
C ILE A 232 -18.72 10.22 -15.30
N LEU A 233 -18.22 9.80 -16.47
CA LEU A 233 -18.56 8.52 -17.07
C LEU A 233 -17.37 7.92 -17.82
N LEU A 234 -17.17 6.61 -17.68
CA LEU A 234 -16.18 5.88 -18.46
C LEU A 234 -16.63 5.68 -19.92
N ARG A 235 -15.67 5.37 -20.80
CA ARG A 235 -15.92 4.98 -22.19
C ARG A 235 -16.79 3.72 -22.22
N GLY A 236 -17.78 3.69 -23.12
CA GLY A 236 -18.60 2.50 -23.35
C GLY A 236 -19.77 2.30 -22.38
N VAL A 237 -19.99 3.23 -21.44
CA VAL A 237 -21.03 3.10 -20.42
C VAL A 237 -22.33 3.80 -20.83
N GLY A 238 -22.22 4.96 -21.47
CA GLY A 238 -23.37 5.76 -21.91
C GLY A 238 -23.87 5.28 -23.27
N VAL A 239 -25.16 4.95 -23.34
CA VAL A 239 -25.84 4.60 -24.60
C VAL A 239 -26.37 5.87 -25.25
N TRP A 240 -26.03 6.10 -26.51
CA TRP A 240 -26.46 7.27 -27.25
C TRP A 240 -27.96 7.20 -27.55
N THR A 241 -28.65 8.28 -27.20
CA THR A 241 -30.07 8.50 -27.54
C THR A 241 -30.19 9.84 -28.28
N PRO A 242 -30.61 9.84 -29.55
CA PRO A 242 -30.81 11.08 -30.31
C PRO A 242 -32.00 11.87 -29.76
N VAL A 243 -32.03 13.18 -30.05
CA VAL A 243 -33.21 14.01 -29.78
C VAL A 243 -34.37 13.52 -30.65
N GLN A 244 -35.39 12.93 -30.04
CA GLN A 244 -36.66 12.64 -30.72
C GLN A 244 -37.65 13.76 -30.40
N ARG A 245 -38.50 14.14 -31.35
CA ARG A 245 -39.54 15.18 -31.15
C ARG A 245 -40.52 14.87 -30.01
N THR A 246 -40.54 13.63 -29.51
CA THR A 246 -41.46 13.13 -28.48
C THR A 246 -40.79 12.86 -27.13
N THR A 247 -39.47 13.03 -26.99
CA THR A 247 -38.78 12.75 -25.72
C THR A 247 -39.03 13.90 -24.75
N THR A 248 -39.86 13.68 -23.72
CA THR A 248 -40.09 14.65 -22.65
C THR A 248 -38.91 14.63 -21.68
N TYR A 249 -38.10 15.69 -21.70
CA TYR A 249 -37.09 15.97 -20.67
C TYR A 249 -37.40 17.32 -20.01
N PRO A 250 -36.81 17.63 -18.84
CA PRO A 250 -37.14 18.86 -18.11
C PRO A 250 -36.81 20.15 -18.90
N GLU A 251 -37.69 21.15 -18.87
CA GLU A 251 -37.54 22.43 -19.61
C GLU A 251 -36.24 23.20 -19.30
N ILE A 252 -35.60 22.93 -18.16
CA ILE A 252 -34.30 23.52 -17.79
C ILE A 252 -33.17 23.20 -18.79
N PHE A 253 -33.37 22.19 -19.64
CA PHE A 253 -32.45 21.82 -20.70
C PHE A 253 -32.74 22.51 -22.05
N ASP A 254 -33.89 23.18 -22.19
CA ASP A 254 -34.28 23.92 -23.41
C ASP A 254 -33.92 25.42 -23.36
N SER A 255 -33.70 25.99 -22.17
CA SER A 255 -33.41 27.43 -22.03
C SER A 255 -31.92 27.73 -21.82
N PRO A 256 -31.31 28.62 -22.64
CA PRO A 256 -29.92 29.07 -22.48
C PRO A 256 -29.69 29.97 -21.25
N GLN A 257 -30.75 30.30 -20.50
CA GLN A 257 -30.68 31.07 -19.24
C GLN A 257 -30.54 30.21 -17.99
N SER A 258 -30.35 28.90 -18.10
CA SER A 258 -30.00 28.10 -16.92
C SER A 258 -28.67 28.62 -16.34
N ASP A 259 -28.54 28.71 -15.01
CA ASP A 259 -27.31 29.09 -14.26
C ASP A 259 -26.08 28.18 -14.53
N PHE A 260 -26.14 27.38 -15.60
CA PHE A 260 -25.06 26.56 -16.08
C PHE A 260 -23.92 27.44 -16.59
N SER A 261 -22.88 27.55 -15.78
CA SER A 261 -21.78 28.49 -15.99
C SER A 261 -20.81 28.10 -17.12
N VAL A 262 -21.23 27.26 -18.05
CA VAL A 262 -20.45 26.79 -19.20
C VAL A 262 -21.25 27.01 -20.49
N PRO A 263 -20.64 27.52 -21.57
CA PRO A 263 -21.32 27.72 -22.85
C PRO A 263 -21.97 26.42 -23.36
N LEU A 264 -23.24 26.51 -23.73
CA LEU A 264 -24.01 25.41 -24.30
C LEU A 264 -24.01 25.49 -25.84
N PRO A 265 -24.14 24.36 -26.55
CA PRO A 265 -24.38 24.35 -27.99
C PRO A 265 -25.69 25.06 -28.36
N GLU A 266 -25.73 25.69 -29.54
CA GLU A 266 -26.92 26.39 -30.05
C GLU A 266 -28.01 25.40 -30.51
N GLU A 267 -27.61 24.22 -30.98
CA GLU A 267 -28.53 23.18 -31.45
C GLU A 267 -28.82 22.13 -30.34
N PRO A 268 -30.02 21.52 -30.36
CA PRO A 268 -30.35 20.42 -29.44
C PRO A 268 -29.33 19.28 -29.54
N THR A 269 -28.78 18.88 -28.39
CA THR A 269 -27.81 17.79 -28.32
C THR A 269 -28.48 16.46 -27.99
N GLY A 270 -27.83 15.35 -28.33
CA GLY A 270 -28.25 14.02 -27.86
C GLY A 270 -28.11 13.81 -26.36
N TRP A 271 -28.47 12.61 -25.92
CA TRP A 271 -28.41 12.18 -24.53
C TRP A 271 -27.60 10.90 -24.39
N TRP A 272 -26.89 10.78 -23.26
CA TRP A 272 -26.30 9.54 -22.81
C TRP A 272 -27.23 8.90 -21.78
N LEU A 273 -27.80 7.76 -22.14
CA LEU A 273 -28.58 6.92 -21.25
C LEU A 273 -27.64 5.99 -20.48
N VAL A 274 -27.70 6.06 -19.15
CA VAL A 274 -26.93 5.20 -18.25
C VAL A 274 -27.89 4.30 -17.48
N LYS A 275 -27.59 2.99 -17.47
CA LYS A 275 -28.34 1.92 -16.82
C LYS A 275 -27.36 0.83 -16.34
N PRO A 276 -27.75 -0.06 -15.42
CA PRO A 276 -29.02 -0.12 -14.69
C PRO A 276 -28.91 0.47 -13.28
N SER A 277 -27.87 1.25 -12.99
CA SER A 277 -27.58 1.70 -11.62
C SER A 277 -26.78 3.00 -11.64
N PRO A 278 -26.95 3.87 -10.62
CA PRO A 278 -26.12 5.06 -10.46
C PRO A 278 -24.65 4.72 -10.20
N MET A 279 -24.32 3.48 -9.82
CA MET A 279 -22.94 3.00 -9.64
C MET A 279 -22.11 2.95 -10.93
N GLN A 280 -22.73 3.22 -12.08
CA GLN A 280 -22.03 3.35 -13.37
C GLN A 280 -21.34 4.71 -13.53
N PHE A 281 -21.69 5.69 -12.71
CA PHE A 281 -21.04 6.99 -12.68
C PHE A 281 -19.80 6.96 -11.78
N GLU A 282 -18.82 7.77 -12.14
CA GLU A 282 -17.60 7.93 -11.35
C GLU A 282 -17.81 8.97 -10.25
N ASN A 283 -18.08 10.24 -10.61
CA ASN A 283 -18.26 11.35 -9.65
C ASN A 283 -19.51 12.19 -9.98
N ILE A 284 -20.71 11.62 -9.84
CA ILE A 284 -22.00 12.32 -10.01
C ILE A 284 -22.73 12.52 -8.67
N GLY A 285 -23.34 13.69 -8.49
CA GLY A 285 -24.26 14.03 -7.40
C GLY A 285 -25.71 14.06 -7.87
N PHE A 286 -26.64 13.89 -6.91
CA PHE A 286 -28.08 13.91 -7.16
C PHE A 286 -28.73 15.00 -6.30
N SER A 287 -29.54 15.85 -6.92
CA SER A 287 -30.32 16.84 -6.19
C SER A 287 -31.41 16.18 -5.32
N ARG A 288 -32.00 16.97 -4.42
CA ARG A 288 -33.32 16.64 -3.87
C ARG A 288 -34.34 16.59 -5.02
N ALA A 289 -35.34 15.72 -4.90
CA ALA A 289 -36.37 15.61 -5.91
C ALA A 289 -37.27 16.86 -5.90
N VAL A 290 -37.62 17.31 -7.10
CA VAL A 290 -38.58 18.38 -7.33
C VAL A 290 -39.89 17.74 -7.80
N GLY A 291 -40.99 18.00 -7.09
CA GLY A 291 -42.33 17.51 -7.47
C GLY A 291 -42.92 16.36 -6.63
N GLY A 292 -42.26 15.91 -5.55
CA GLY A 292 -42.77 14.85 -4.66
C GLY A 292 -42.36 13.43 -5.07
N ASP A 293 -43.08 12.40 -4.59
CA ASP A 293 -42.85 11.00 -4.95
C ASP A 293 -43.03 10.81 -6.48
N GLY A 294 -42.00 10.30 -7.17
CA GLY A 294 -41.96 10.26 -8.64
C GLY A 294 -41.46 11.54 -9.30
N GLY A 295 -40.95 12.50 -8.51
CA GLY A 295 -40.38 13.76 -8.97
C GLY A 295 -39.04 13.61 -9.68
N ILE A 296 -38.52 14.72 -10.20
CA ILE A 296 -37.29 14.75 -10.99
C ILE A 296 -36.09 15.05 -10.08
N LYS A 297 -35.01 14.28 -10.23
CA LYS A 297 -33.70 14.57 -9.64
C LYS A 297 -32.75 15.02 -10.73
N TYR A 298 -32.02 16.10 -10.45
CA TYR A 298 -30.99 16.61 -11.34
C TYR A 298 -29.63 16.03 -10.97
N LEU A 299 -28.82 15.79 -11.99
CA LEU A 299 -27.46 15.30 -11.86
C LEU A 299 -26.49 16.48 -11.84
N SER A 300 -25.54 16.49 -10.90
CA SER A 300 -24.46 17.48 -10.81
C SER A 300 -23.09 16.81 -10.72
N CYS A 301 -22.02 17.55 -11.00
CA CYS A 301 -20.67 17.06 -10.72
C CYS A 301 -20.46 16.98 -9.20
N ALA A 302 -20.05 15.80 -8.70
CA ALA A 302 -19.85 15.61 -7.26
C ALA A 302 -18.63 16.37 -6.68
N GLU A 303 -17.69 16.83 -7.53
CA GLU A 303 -16.50 17.55 -7.07
C GLU A 303 -16.70 19.07 -6.96
N CYS A 304 -17.51 19.67 -7.85
CA CYS A 304 -17.62 21.12 -7.94
C CYS A 304 -19.06 21.65 -8.01
N ASP A 305 -20.03 20.77 -7.79
CA ASP A 305 -21.47 21.04 -7.78
C ASP A 305 -22.03 21.67 -9.07
N LEU A 306 -21.28 21.61 -10.17
CA LEU A 306 -21.77 22.09 -11.46
C LEU A 306 -22.95 21.22 -11.93
N GLY A 307 -24.10 21.83 -12.20
CA GLY A 307 -25.27 21.16 -12.74
C GLY A 307 -26.34 22.16 -13.22
N PRO A 308 -27.44 21.67 -13.82
CA PRO A 308 -27.71 20.24 -14.03
C PRO A 308 -27.00 19.71 -15.28
N LEU A 309 -26.27 18.60 -15.14
CA LEU A 309 -25.63 17.83 -16.22
C LEU A 309 -26.61 16.86 -16.87
N GLY A 310 -27.66 16.49 -16.15
CA GLY A 310 -28.61 15.46 -16.53
C GLY A 310 -29.74 15.34 -15.53
N TRP A 311 -30.58 14.31 -15.68
CA TRP A 311 -31.71 14.06 -14.79
C TRP A 311 -32.05 12.56 -14.68
N CYS A 312 -32.82 12.23 -13.64
CA CYS A 312 -33.49 10.95 -13.48
C CYS A 312 -34.79 11.11 -12.70
N VAL A 313 -35.61 10.06 -12.65
CA VAL A 313 -36.87 10.04 -11.91
C VAL A 313 -36.65 9.42 -10.53
N GLU A 314 -37.13 10.06 -9.47
CA GLU A 314 -37.09 9.52 -8.13
C GLU A 314 -37.96 8.25 -8.03
N ARG A 315 -37.34 7.13 -7.60
CA ARG A 315 -37.98 5.80 -7.53
C ARG A 315 -38.53 5.30 -8.87
N GLY A 316 -38.12 5.90 -9.99
CA GLY A 316 -38.50 5.50 -11.33
C GLY A 316 -37.63 4.37 -11.91
N PRO A 317 -37.73 4.12 -13.22
CA PRO A 317 -36.83 3.23 -13.95
C PRO A 317 -35.36 3.54 -13.64
N THR A 318 -34.49 2.53 -13.71
CA THR A 318 -33.05 2.68 -13.45
C THR A 318 -32.31 3.35 -14.62
N GLU A 319 -32.87 4.47 -15.07
CA GLU A 319 -32.45 5.26 -16.21
C GLU A 319 -31.95 6.62 -15.74
N PHE A 320 -30.74 6.96 -16.16
CA PHE A 320 -30.11 8.22 -15.84
C PHE A 320 -29.70 8.88 -17.15
N TRP A 321 -30.19 10.10 -17.38
CA TRP A 321 -30.07 10.79 -18.65
C TRP A 321 -29.07 11.94 -18.51
N VAL A 322 -27.93 11.85 -19.17
CA VAL A 322 -26.91 12.91 -19.20
C VAL A 322 -26.98 13.65 -20.53
N ASN A 323 -27.08 14.97 -20.48
CA ASN A 323 -27.14 15.78 -21.69
C ASN A 323 -25.75 15.86 -22.35
N ALA A 324 -25.64 15.48 -23.63
CA ALA A 324 -24.35 15.43 -24.33
C ALA A 324 -23.70 16.82 -24.48
N GLY A 325 -24.48 17.90 -24.53
CA GLY A 325 -23.98 19.27 -24.55
C GLY A 325 -23.46 19.78 -23.21
N ARG A 326 -23.78 19.10 -22.09
CA ARG A 326 -23.42 19.53 -20.73
C ARG A 326 -22.29 18.72 -20.11
N VAL A 327 -21.47 18.05 -20.93
CA VAL A 327 -20.29 17.30 -20.51
C VAL A 327 -19.08 17.61 -21.38
N GLY A 328 -17.89 17.40 -20.83
CA GLY A 328 -16.63 17.42 -21.58
C GLY A 328 -16.26 16.04 -22.09
N TYR A 329 -15.46 15.99 -23.16
CA TYR A 329 -15.00 14.75 -23.79
C TYR A 329 -13.48 14.68 -23.73
N ARG A 330 -12.95 13.75 -22.94
CA ARG A 330 -11.49 13.57 -22.77
C ARG A 330 -10.90 12.82 -23.96
N THR A 331 -9.95 13.44 -24.67
CA THR A 331 -9.35 12.90 -25.91
C THR A 331 -8.03 12.15 -25.72
N THR A 332 -7.48 12.13 -24.51
CA THR A 332 -6.24 11.41 -24.13
C THR A 332 -6.41 10.69 -22.81
#